data_AF-A0A935X938-F1
#
_entry.id   AF-A0A935X938-F1
#
_cell.length_a   1.000
_cell.length_b   1.000
_cell.length_c   1.000
_cell.angle_alpha   90.00
_cell.angle_beta   90.00
_cell.angle_gamma   90.00
#
_symmetry.space_group_name_H-M   'P 1'
#
loop_
_entity.id
_entity.type
_entity.pdbx_description
1 polymer ?
#
loop_
_entity_poly.entity_id
_entity_poly.type
_entity_poly.pdbx_seq_one_letter_code
_entity_poly.pdbx_strand_id
1 'polypeptide(L)' 'MAAGGPEGGFSAAEATNAALRGFVPVRLGPRVLRTETAALAALASIQTLWGDF' A
#
# COMPACT_ATOMS: atom_id res chain seq x y z
N MET A 1 9.66 -4.47 -17.26
CA MET A 1 9.33 -3.06 -16.99
C MET A 1 9.27 -2.91 -15.48
N ALA A 2 10.37 -2.46 -14.88
CA ALA A 2 10.49 -2.29 -13.43
C ALA A 2 10.43 -0.80 -13.13
N ALA A 3 9.49 -0.38 -12.30
CA ALA A 3 9.39 0.99 -11.81
C ALA A 3 9.45 0.92 -10.28
N GLY A 4 10.53 1.44 -9.70
CA GLY A 4 10.70 1.58 -8.27
C GLY A 4 10.06 2.87 -7.79
N GLY A 5 8.79 2.79 -7.36
CA GLY A 5 8.05 3.83 -6.64
C GLY A 5 7.75 5.12 -7.43
N PRO A 6 7.35 6.19 -6.73
CA PRO A 6 6.11 6.34 -5.95
C PRO A 6 4.81 6.25 -6.79
N GLU A 7 4.90 6.35 -8.12
CA GLU A 7 3.75 6.20 -9.03
C GLU A 7 3.77 4.88 -9.82
N GLY A 8 4.93 4.21 -9.94
CA GLY A 8 5.11 2.99 -10.74
C GLY A 8 4.84 1.67 -10.00
N GLY A 9 4.50 1.74 -8.71
CA GLY A 9 4.33 0.56 -7.86
C GLY A 9 5.65 -0.04 -7.36
N PHE A 10 5.57 -1.27 -6.84
CA PHE A 10 6.73 -2.05 -6.43
C PHE A 10 7.19 -2.95 -7.58
N SER A 11 8.50 -3.13 -7.73
CA SER A 11 9.04 -4.18 -8.58
C SER A 11 8.70 -5.57 -8.03
N ALA A 12 8.73 -6.59 -8.88
CA ALA A 12 8.48 -7.98 -8.47
C ALA A 12 9.47 -8.44 -7.38
N ALA A 13 10.72 -7.96 -7.43
CA ALA A 13 11.73 -8.27 -6.42
C ALA A 13 11.41 -7.61 -5.06
N GLU A 14 10.98 -6.35 -5.05
CA GLU A 14 10.56 -5.65 -3.83
C GLU A 14 9.31 -6.27 -3.21
N ALA A 15 8.32 -6.60 -4.03
CA ALA A 15 7.11 -7.28 -3.56
C ALA A 15 7.42 -8.66 -2.96
N THR A 16 8.31 -9.43 -3.59
CA THR A 16 8.76 -10.73 -3.07
C THR A 16 9.52 -10.57 -1.76
N ASN A 17 10.43 -9.61 -1.66
CA ASN A 17 11.19 -9.34 -0.44
C ASN A 17 10.27 -8.89 0.70
N ALA A 18 9.29 -8.02 0.41
CA ALA A 18 8.29 -7.60 1.39
C ALA A 18 7.46 -8.80 1.89
N ALA A 19 7.00 -9.67 0.99
CA ALA A 19 6.27 -10.88 1.37
C ALA A 19 7.12 -11.83 2.24
N LEU A 20 8.40 -12.03 1.91
CA LEU A 20 9.32 -12.85 2.70
C LEU A 20 9.59 -12.26 4.09
N ARG A 21 9.45 -10.94 4.26
CA ARG A 21 9.56 -10.25 5.55
C ARG A 21 8.23 -10.18 6.32
N GLY A 22 7.18 -10.84 5.83
CA GLY A 22 5.88 -10.90 6.48
C GLY A 22 4.96 -9.70 6.20
N PHE A 23 5.29 -8.85 5.23
CA PHE A 23 4.35 -7.81 4.78
C PHE A 23 3.20 -8.45 4.01
N VAL A 24 1.97 -8.08 4.39
CA VAL A 24 0.75 -8.52 3.70
C VAL A 24 0.28 -7.42 2.75
N PRO A 25 0.12 -7.70 1.44
CA PRO A 25 -0.38 -6.70 0.50
C PRO A 25 -1.86 -6.41 0.76
N VAL A 26 -2.21 -5.12 0.78
CA VAL A 26 -3.58 -4.64 0.98
C VAL A 26 -4.03 -3.74 -0.17
N ARG A 27 -5.34 -3.74 -0.48
CA ARG A 27 -5.95 -2.87 -1.51
C ARG A 27 -6.95 -1.91 -0.86
N LEU A 28 -6.80 -0.63 -1.14
CA LEU A 28 -7.74 0.43 -0.73
C LEU A 28 -8.79 0.64 -1.83
N GLY A 29 -9.67 -0.35 -1.99
CA GLY A 29 -10.71 -0.34 -3.00
C GLY A 29 -10.22 -0.63 -4.43
N PRO A 30 -11.06 -0.37 -5.46
CA PRO A 30 -10.76 -0.74 -6.84
C PRO A 30 -9.94 0.30 -7.63
N ARG A 31 -9.77 1.52 -7.10
CA ARG A 31 -9.10 2.62 -7.81
C ARG A 31 -7.63 2.72 -7.41
N VAL A 32 -6.77 3.03 -8.38
CA VAL A 32 -5.39 3.43 -8.10
C VAL A 32 -5.42 4.83 -7.50
N LEU A 33 -4.96 4.96 -6.26
CA LEU A 33 -4.87 6.23 -5.56
C LEU A 33 -3.49 6.85 -5.81
N ARG A 34 -3.42 8.18 -5.88
CA ARG A 34 -2.12 8.87 -5.81
C ARG A 34 -1.46 8.58 -4.46
N THR A 35 -0.14 8.60 -4.43
CA THR A 35 0.67 8.24 -3.26
C THR A 35 0.23 8.98 -1.99
N GLU A 36 -0.07 10.27 -2.12
CA GLU A 36 -0.52 11.14 -1.03
C GLU A 36 -1.88 10.69 -0.48
N THR A 37 -2.83 10.40 -1.38
CA THR A 37 -4.18 9.93 -1.02
C THR A 37 -4.16 8.51 -0.46
N ALA A 38 -3.30 7.64 -0.99
CA ALA A 38 -3.15 6.27 -0.53
C ALA A 38 -2.70 6.23 0.94
N ALA A 39 -1.75 7.08 1.33
CA ALA A 39 -1.26 7.16 2.70
C ALA A 39 -2.36 7.62 3.67
N LEU A 40 -3.08 8.70 3.33
CA LEU A 40 -4.18 9.22 4.16
C LEU A 40 -5.33 8.21 4.27
N ALA A 41 -5.73 7.58 3.16
CA ALA A 41 -6.78 6.58 3.15
C ALA A 41 -6.40 5.33 3.96
N ALA A 42 -5.13 4.90 3.91
CA ALA A 42 -4.64 3.79 4.72
C ALA A 42 -4.76 4.09 6.23
N LEU A 43 -4.28 5.27 6.66
CA LEU A 43 -4.33 5.68 8.06
C LEU A 43 -5.78 5.82 8.56
N ALA A 44 -6.64 6.46 7.77
CA ALA A 44 -8.06 6.57 8.09
C ALA A 44 -8.71 5.18 8.23
N SER A 45 -8.44 4.26 7.30
CA SER A 45 -8.98 2.90 7.35
C SER A 45 -8.53 2.14 8.60
N ILE A 46 -7.25 2.30 8.99
CA ILE A 46 -6.72 1.66 10.20
C ILE A 46 -7.42 2.23 11.44
N GLN A 47 -7.58 3.55 11.53
CA GLN A 47 -8.25 4.20 12.66
C GLN A 47 -9.74 3.84 12.74
N THR A 48 -10.43 3.71 11.61
CA THR A 48 -11.84 3.28 11.58
C THR A 48 -12.03 1.82 11.99
N LEU A 49 -11.07 0.94 11.68
CA LEU A 49 -11.20 -0.49 11.96
C LEU A 49 -10.67 -0.91 13.33
N TRP A 50 -9.65 -0.22 13.84
CA TRP A 50 -8.93 -0.62 15.07
C TRP A 50 -8.61 0.55 16.01
N GLY A 51 -8.93 1.77 15.62
CA GLY A 51 -8.70 2.97 16.41
C GLY A 51 -9.94 3.44 17.15
N ASP A 52 -9.99 4.74 17.39
CA ASP A 52 -11.01 5.46 18.15
C ASP A 52 -11.85 6.39 17.27
N PHE A 53 -11.87 6.14 15.96
CA PHE A 53 -12.62 6.94 14.99
C PHE A 53 -14.12 6.63 14.97
#